data_AF-A0A951NEV7-F1
#
_entry.id   AF-A0A951NEV7-F1
#
_cell.length_a   1.000
_cell.length_b   1.000
_cell.length_c   1.000
_cell.angle_alpha   90.00
_cell.angle_beta   90.00
_cell.angle_gamma   90.00
#
_symmetry.space_group_name_H-M   'P 1'
#
loop_
_entity.id
_entity.type
_entity.pdbx_description
1 polymer ?
#
loop_
_entity_poly.entity_id
_entity_poly.type
_entity_poly.pdbx_seq_one_letter_code
_entity_poly.pdbx_strand_id
1 'polypeptide(L)' 'MAGLLLAAGQGRRMGGPKALLEVAGERLVRRGIRLLDEGGCAPVVVV' A
#
# COMPACT_ATOMS: atom_id res chain seq x y z
N MET A 1 -7.72 11.04 -12.22
CA MET A 1 -6.51 10.21 -12.40
C MET A 1 -6.70 8.94 -11.58
N ALA A 2 -6.24 7.78 -12.04
CA ALA A 2 -6.32 6.55 -11.25
C ALA A 2 -4.99 6.28 -10.52
N GLY A 3 -5.06 5.68 -9.34
CA GLY A 3 -3.89 5.23 -8.57
C GLY A 3 -3.63 3.75 -8.76
N LEU A 4 -2.36 3.35 -8.89
CA LEU A 4 -1.93 1.95 -8.89
C LEU A 4 -0.89 1.73 -7.79
N LEU A 5 -1.24 0.93 -6.79
CA LEU A 5 -0.35 0.54 -5.71
C LEU A 5 0.14 -0.89 -5.94
N LEU A 6 1.41 -1.04 -6.31
CA LEU A 6 2.07 -2.34 -6.48
C LEU A 6 2.55 -2.86 -5.11
N ALA A 7 1.82 -3.83 -4.55
CA ALA A 7 1.98 -4.40 -3.21
C ALA A 7 2.07 -5.95 -3.18
N ALA A 8 2.07 -6.64 -4.34
CA ALA A 8 2.16 -8.10 -4.49
C ALA A 8 3.50 -8.74 -4.05
N GLY A 9 4.42 -7.95 -3.52
CA GLY A 9 5.74 -8.43 -3.11
C GLY A 9 5.69 -9.36 -1.90
N GLN A 10 6.30 -10.54 -2.02
CA GLN A 10 6.42 -11.54 -0.95
C GLN A 10 7.13 -11.06 0.32
N GLY A 11 7.91 -9.98 0.24
CA GLY A 11 8.58 -9.37 1.39
C GLY A 11 9.62 -10.27 2.09
N ARG A 12 10.30 -11.16 1.35
CA ARG A 12 11.27 -12.15 1.89
C ARG A 12 12.30 -11.58 2.88
N ARG A 13 12.87 -10.41 2.59
CA ARG A 13 13.85 -9.75 3.47
C ARG A 13 13.26 -9.22 4.79
N MET A 14 11.95 -9.11 4.86
CA MET A 14 11.20 -8.61 6.02
C MET A 14 10.44 -9.73 6.75
N GLY A 15 10.68 -11.01 6.40
CA GLY A 15 10.04 -12.16 7.05
C GLY A 15 8.58 -12.42 6.64
N GLY A 16 8.03 -11.65 5.68
CA GLY A 16 6.66 -11.81 5.21
C GLY A 16 6.18 -10.63 4.36
N PRO A 17 4.94 -10.68 3.84
CA PRO A 17 4.41 -9.66 2.93
C PRO A 17 4.48 -8.23 3.52
N LYS A 18 5.31 -7.35 2.92
CA LYS A 18 5.54 -5.99 3.42
C LYS A 18 4.25 -5.17 3.50
N ALA A 19 3.31 -5.42 2.59
CA ALA A 19 2.01 -4.74 2.53
C ALA A 19 1.24 -4.79 3.86
N LEU A 20 1.41 -5.87 4.63
CA LEU A 20 0.71 -6.12 5.88
C LEU A 20 1.44 -5.61 7.12
N LEU A 21 2.70 -5.17 6.99
CA LEU A 21 3.44 -4.65 8.12
C LEU A 21 2.82 -3.36 8.64
N GLU A 22 2.73 -3.25 9.96
CA GLU A 22 2.24 -2.08 10.64
C GLU A 22 3.41 -1.17 11.04
N VAL A 23 3.29 0.12 10.70
CA VAL A 23 4.24 1.16 11.08
C VAL A 23 3.45 2.34 11.61
N ALA A 24 3.74 2.77 12.83
CA ALA A 24 2.99 3.82 13.53
C ALA A 24 1.46 3.55 13.58
N GLY A 25 1.08 2.28 13.76
CA GLY A 25 -0.33 1.86 13.87
C GLY A 25 -1.08 1.73 12.53
N GLU A 26 -0.42 1.92 11.38
CA GLU A 26 -1.05 1.79 10.07
C GLU A 26 -0.33 0.73 9.21
N ARG A 27 -1.11 -0.14 8.55
CA ARG A 27 -0.56 -1.07 7.56
C ARG A 27 -0.02 -0.32 6.36
N LEU A 28 1.15 -0.72 5.87
CA LEU A 28 1.78 -0.04 4.73
C LEU A 28 0.89 0.02 3.48
N VAL A 29 0.08 -1.01 3.22
CA VAL A 29 -0.90 -0.97 2.12
C VAL A 29 -1.99 0.08 2.32
N ARG A 30 -2.49 0.24 3.55
CA ARG A 30 -3.53 1.23 3.88
C ARG A 30 -2.98 2.65 3.76
N ARG A 31 -1.76 2.86 4.26
CA ARG A 31 -1.05 4.12 4.10
C ARG A 31 -0.87 4.50 2.63
N GLY A 32 -0.49 3.54 1.78
CA GLY A 32 -0.35 3.76 0.34
C GLY A 32 -1.66 4.13 -0.35
N ILE A 33 -2.75 3.43 -0.03
CA ILE A 33 -4.10 3.76 -0.53
C ILE A 33 -4.49 5.17 -0.12
N ARG A 34 -4.35 5.51 1.17
CA ARG A 34 -4.72 6.82 1.71
C ARG A 34 -3.94 7.95 1.03
N LEU A 35 -2.63 7.80 0.84
CA LEU A 35 -1.81 8.82 0.17
C LEU A 35 -2.20 9.04 -1.29
N LEU A 36 -2.58 7.97 -2.02
CA LEU A 36 -3.05 8.09 -3.40
C LEU A 36 -4.42 8.79 -3.45
N ASP A 37 -5.33 8.41 -2.55
CA ASP A 37 -6.67 9.00 -2.47
C ASP A 37 -6.63 10.48 -2.08
N GLU A 38 -5.86 10.84 -1.04
CA GLU A 38 -5.61 12.23 -0.62
C GLU A 38 -4.94 13.06 -1.73
N GLY A 39 -4.17 12.42 -2.61
CA GLY A 39 -3.57 13.03 -3.80
C GLY A 39 -4.53 13.18 -4.99
N GLY A 40 -5.79 12.76 -4.88
CA GLY A 40 -6.78 12.82 -5.96
C GLY A 40 -6.68 11.69 -6.99
N CYS A 41 -5.94 10.63 -6.69
CA CYS A 41 -5.84 9.44 -7.54
C CYS A 41 -6.98 8.46 -7.23
N ALA A 42 -8.15 8.70 -7.81
CA ALA A 42 -9.33 7.86 -7.68
C ALA A 42 -9.82 7.33 -9.06
N PRO A 43 -10.08 6.02 -9.21
CA PRO A 43 -9.99 4.97 -8.18
C PRO A 43 -8.55 4.52 -7.90
N VAL A 44 -8.33 3.87 -6.75
CA VAL A 44 -7.07 3.19 -6.40
C VAL A 44 -7.20 1.69 -6.63
N VAL A 45 -6.33 1.12 -7.47
CA VAL A 45 -6.16 -0.32 -7.66
C VAL A 45 -4.92 -0.79 -6.92
N VAL A 46 -5.04 -1.88 -6.17
CA VAL A 46 -3.93 -2.51 -5.45
C VAL A 46 -3.67 -3.87 -6.06
N VAL A 47 -2.41 -4.17 -6.36
CA VAL A 47 -1.95 -5.45 -6.93
C VAL A 47 -0.98 -6.09 -5.98
#